data_AF-A0A427YN19-F1
#
_entry.id   AF-A0A427YN19-F1
#
_cell.length_a   1.000
_cell.length_b   1.000
_cell.length_c   1.000
_cell.angle_alpha   90.00
_cell.angle_beta   90.00
_cell.angle_gamma   90.00
#
_symmetry.space_group_name_H-M   'P 1'
#
loop_
_entity.id
_entity.type
_entity.pdbx_description
1 polymer ?
#
loop_
_entity_poly.entity_id
_entity_poly.type
_entity_poly.pdbx_seq_one_letter_code
_entity_poly.pdbx_strand_id
1 'polypeptide(L)'
;MGTQEAEDGYDVVEAIAKMGWCNGNEGLAGNSLLAIVQWFIAQLQPPSLKAIAPWGGCGDLHREQFVRGVDAPAVSLHPHDRVEKVQPGTMVKLEIGIWAMGIHYHAGESIRVVISGSNPLWLDMAETPGGVMDTNKGHCRVYLGGEHASHVVIPYTDL
;
A
#
# COMPACT_ATOMS: atom_id res chain seq x y z
N MET A 1 -4.66 4.27 8.36
CA MET A 1 -5.88 3.48 8.07
C MET A 1 -6.55 3.25 9.39
N GLY A 2 -7.66 3.94 9.60
CA GLY A 2 -8.14 4.29 10.93
C GLY A 2 -9.61 3.97 11.15
N THR A 3 -10.08 4.44 12.30
CA THR A 3 -11.48 4.37 12.72
C THR A 3 -12.41 5.07 11.73
N GLN A 4 -11.95 6.16 11.12
CA GLN A 4 -12.77 6.94 10.18
C GLN A 4 -13.16 6.13 8.95
N GLU A 5 -12.22 5.48 8.26
CA GLU A 5 -12.57 4.69 7.07
C GLU A 5 -13.48 3.49 7.39
N ALA A 6 -13.41 2.97 8.62
CA ALA A 6 -14.29 1.92 9.09
C ALA A 6 -15.72 2.46 9.32
N GLU A 7 -15.84 3.60 9.99
CA GLU A 7 -17.11 4.30 10.26
C GLU A 7 -17.80 4.74 8.96
N ASP A 8 -17.04 5.33 8.04
CA ASP A 8 -17.56 5.72 6.72
C ASP A 8 -18.07 4.50 5.95
N GLY A 9 -17.33 3.39 5.98
CA GLY A 9 -17.75 2.14 5.35
C GLY A 9 -18.97 1.50 6.01
N TYR A 10 -19.13 1.63 7.33
CA TYR A 10 -20.34 1.22 8.05
C TYR A 10 -21.55 2.02 7.56
N ASP A 11 -21.42 3.35 7.49
CA ASP A 11 -22.51 4.24 7.06
C ASP A 11 -22.91 3.96 5.61
N VAL A 12 -21.95 3.70 4.73
CA VAL A 12 -22.21 3.30 3.34
C VAL A 12 -23.00 1.99 3.29
N VAL A 13 -22.60 0.96 4.03
CA VAL A 13 -23.32 -0.32 4.08
C VAL A 13 -24.77 -0.11 4.53
N GLU A 14 -24.98 0.63 5.62
CA GLU A 14 -26.33 0.83 6.18
C GLU A 14 -27.20 1.79 5.34
N ALA A 15 -26.58 2.70 4.58
CA ALA A 15 -27.28 3.55 3.63
C ALA A 15 -27.74 2.74 2.40
N ILE A 16 -26.87 1.91 1.82
CA ILE A 16 -27.20 1.09 0.66
C ILE A 16 -28.26 0.04 1.01
N ALA A 17 -28.18 -0.57 2.19
CA ALA A 17 -29.15 -1.55 2.66
C ALA A 17 -30.60 -1.02 2.73
N LYS A 18 -30.79 0.30 2.85
CA LYS A 18 -32.10 0.97 2.89
C LYS A 18 -32.64 1.34 1.51
N MET A 19 -31.86 1.20 0.46
CA MET A 19 -32.27 1.56 -0.90
C MET A 19 -33.33 0.56 -1.40
N GLY A 20 -34.37 1.06 -2.09
CA GLY A 20 -35.52 0.23 -2.49
C GLY A 20 -35.22 -0.90 -3.49
N TRP A 21 -34.01 -0.93 -4.05
CA TRP A 21 -33.51 -2.00 -4.92
C TRP A 21 -32.63 -3.00 -4.18
N CYS A 22 -32.31 -2.76 -2.91
CA CYS A 22 -31.58 -3.69 -2.06
C CYS A 22 -32.56 -4.54 -1.24
N ASN A 23 -32.17 -5.78 -0.94
CA ASN A 23 -32.92 -6.68 -0.07
C ASN A 23 -32.52 -6.57 1.42
N GLY A 24 -31.74 -5.55 1.78
CA GLY A 24 -31.22 -5.32 3.14
C GLY A 24 -30.02 -6.19 3.53
N ASN A 25 -29.46 -6.98 2.60
CA ASN A 25 -28.26 -7.78 2.84
C ASN A 25 -27.13 -7.32 1.91
N GLU A 26 -26.07 -6.78 2.50
CA GLU A 26 -24.91 -6.25 1.78
C GLU A 26 -23.72 -7.20 1.83
N GLY A 27 -22.91 -7.14 0.77
CA GLY A 27 -21.62 -7.80 0.69
C GLY A 27 -20.56 -6.84 0.17
N LEU A 28 -19.35 -6.92 0.73
CA LEU A 28 -18.20 -6.15 0.25
C LEU A 28 -17.26 -7.05 -0.54
N ALA A 29 -16.70 -6.53 -1.62
CA ALA A 29 -15.71 -7.22 -2.44
C ALA A 29 -14.73 -6.21 -3.04
N GLY A 30 -13.45 -6.56 -3.09
CA GLY A 30 -12.43 -5.65 -3.62
C GLY A 30 -11.02 -6.12 -3.35
N ASN A 31 -10.07 -5.49 -4.04
CA ASN A 31 -8.64 -5.76 -3.93
C ASN A 31 -7.86 -4.60 -3.29
N SER A 32 -6.63 -4.86 -2.85
CA SER A 32 -5.73 -3.84 -2.30
C SER A 32 -6.35 -3.08 -1.11
N LEU A 33 -6.35 -1.75 -1.10
CA LEU A 33 -6.97 -0.93 -0.05
C LEU A 33 -8.43 -1.33 0.22
N LEU A 34 -9.18 -1.66 -0.83
CA LEU A 34 -10.57 -2.11 -0.70
C LEU A 34 -10.67 -3.48 0.00
N ALA A 35 -9.66 -4.34 -0.14
CA ALA A 35 -9.57 -5.59 0.62
C ALA A 35 -9.19 -5.35 2.08
N ILE A 36 -8.31 -4.38 2.35
CA ILE A 36 -7.87 -4.09 3.72
C ILE A 36 -9.00 -3.43 4.52
N VAL A 37 -9.69 -2.43 3.96
CA VAL A 37 -10.76 -1.68 4.66
C VAL A 37 -11.94 -2.57 5.04
N GLN A 38 -12.21 -3.64 4.28
CA GLN A 38 -13.27 -4.61 4.59
C GLN A 38 -13.13 -5.21 5.99
N TRP A 39 -11.90 -5.48 6.45
CA TRP A 39 -11.67 -6.03 7.79
C TRP A 39 -12.04 -5.04 8.89
N PHE A 40 -11.69 -3.76 8.72
CA PHE A 40 -12.01 -2.71 9.67
C PHE A 40 -13.51 -2.40 9.71
N ILE A 41 -14.18 -2.36 8.56
CA ILE A 41 -15.64 -2.20 8.48
C ILE A 41 -16.34 -3.37 9.15
N ALA A 42 -15.93 -4.61 8.84
CA ALA A 42 -16.53 -5.81 9.43
C ALA A 42 -16.37 -5.86 10.96
N GLN A 43 -15.29 -5.27 11.52
CA GLN A 43 -15.07 -5.20 12.95
C GLN A 43 -16.12 -4.33 13.68
N LEU A 44 -16.72 -3.35 13.01
CA LEU A 44 -17.84 -2.57 13.56
C LEU A 44 -19.18 -3.32 13.53
N GLN A 45 -19.21 -4.52 12.92
CA GLN A 45 -20.37 -5.40 12.81
C GLN A 45 -21.64 -4.69 12.26
N PRO A 46 -21.61 -4.09 11.05
CA PRO A 46 -22.80 -3.50 10.46
C PRO A 46 -23.93 -4.54 10.35
N PRO A 47 -25.14 -4.28 10.85
CA PRO A 47 -26.23 -5.24 10.85
C PRO A 47 -26.58 -5.79 9.47
N SER A 48 -26.44 -4.96 8.44
CA SER A 48 -26.78 -5.32 7.06
C SER A 48 -25.66 -6.06 6.33
N LEU A 49 -24.42 -6.05 6.85
CA LEU A 49 -23.28 -6.72 6.23
C LEU A 49 -23.34 -8.23 6.48
N LYS A 50 -23.46 -9.03 5.41
CA LYS A 50 -23.54 -10.50 5.49
C LYS A 50 -22.29 -11.23 5.02
N ALA A 51 -21.48 -10.59 4.19
CA ALA A 51 -20.27 -11.20 3.66
C ALA A 51 -19.20 -10.15 3.31
N ILE A 52 -17.94 -10.55 3.43
CA ILE A 52 -16.79 -9.86 2.86
C ILE A 52 -16.02 -10.82 1.95
N ALA A 53 -15.47 -10.28 0.86
CA ALA A 53 -14.62 -10.98 -0.09
C ALA A 53 -13.33 -10.17 -0.35
N PRO A 54 -12.43 -10.08 0.64
CA PRO A 54 -11.18 -9.34 0.51
C PRO A 54 -10.16 -10.13 -0.32
N TRP A 55 -9.64 -9.53 -1.40
CA TRP A 55 -8.67 -10.19 -2.29
C TRP A 55 -7.31 -9.47 -2.32
N GLY A 56 -6.23 -10.15 -1.96
CA GLY A 56 -4.90 -9.53 -1.90
C GLY A 56 -4.80 -8.36 -0.91
N GLY A 57 -5.64 -8.35 0.13
CA GLY A 57 -5.55 -7.44 1.27
C GLY A 57 -4.68 -8.01 2.38
N CYS A 58 -4.69 -7.33 3.52
CA CYS A 58 -3.90 -7.68 4.69
C CYS A 58 -4.75 -7.43 5.95
N GLY A 59 -4.81 -8.39 6.87
CA GLY A 59 -5.60 -8.28 8.11
C GLY A 59 -4.85 -7.52 9.22
N ASP A 60 -3.52 -7.60 9.20
CA ASP A 60 -2.61 -6.90 10.11
C ASP A 60 -1.41 -6.37 9.32
N LEU A 61 -1.53 -5.15 8.79
CA LEU A 61 -0.48 -4.50 7.99
C LEU A 61 0.86 -4.46 8.72
N HIS A 62 0.82 -4.18 10.02
CA HIS A 62 2.01 -4.10 10.84
C HIS A 62 2.74 -5.44 10.86
N ARG A 63 2.05 -6.54 11.14
CA ARG A 63 2.66 -7.86 11.27
C ARG A 63 2.95 -8.55 9.95
N GLU A 64 2.10 -8.36 8.94
CA GLU A 64 2.19 -9.12 7.69
C GLU A 64 3.01 -8.42 6.61
N GLN A 65 3.13 -7.07 6.65
CA GLN A 65 3.94 -6.30 5.69
C GLN A 65 5.23 -5.76 6.30
N PHE A 66 5.22 -5.28 7.54
CA PHE A 66 6.36 -4.57 8.12
C PHE A 66 7.17 -5.40 9.13
N VAL A 67 6.53 -6.36 9.83
CA VAL A 67 7.14 -7.15 10.91
C VAL A 67 6.94 -8.65 10.68
N ARG A 68 7.16 -9.13 9.46
CA ARG A 68 7.44 -10.56 9.29
C ARG A 68 8.78 -10.84 9.93
N GLY A 69 8.76 -11.32 11.17
CA GLY A 69 9.92 -11.78 11.91
C GLY A 69 10.59 -12.95 11.18
N VAL A 70 11.47 -12.64 10.26
CA VAL A 70 12.57 -13.46 9.78
C VAL A 70 13.59 -12.46 9.24
N ASP A 71 14.88 -12.70 9.45
CA ASP A 71 16.00 -12.00 8.84
C ASP A 71 15.97 -12.13 7.31
N ALA A 72 14.94 -11.59 6.67
CA ALA A 72 14.74 -11.58 5.23
C ALA A 72 15.38 -10.30 4.67
N PRO A 73 16.47 -10.39 3.90
CA PRO A 73 17.22 -9.22 3.41
C PRO A 73 16.42 -8.26 2.51
N ALA A 74 15.16 -8.58 2.19
CA ALA A 74 14.28 -7.78 1.35
C ALA A 74 13.24 -6.93 2.12
N VAL A 75 13.19 -7.01 3.46
CA VAL A 75 12.22 -6.25 4.27
C VAL A 75 12.93 -5.11 4.99
N SER A 76 12.64 -3.87 4.60
CA SER A 76 13.12 -2.66 5.27
C SER A 76 12.08 -2.18 6.27
N LEU A 77 12.46 -2.09 7.56
CA LEU A 77 11.62 -1.52 8.60
C LEU A 77 11.95 -0.04 8.79
N HIS A 78 10.98 0.83 8.53
CA HIS A 78 11.06 2.25 8.85
C HIS A 78 10.09 2.56 10.00
N PRO A 79 10.56 2.96 11.19
CA PRO A 79 9.70 3.15 12.36
C PRO A 79 8.79 4.37 12.25
N HIS A 80 9.12 5.32 11.36
CA HIS A 80 8.37 6.56 11.12
C HIS A 80 8.03 7.34 12.42
N ASP A 81 8.90 7.27 13.44
CA ASP A 81 8.71 7.88 14.75
C ASP A 81 9.14 9.36 14.81
N ARG A 82 10.00 9.78 13.86
CA ARG A 82 10.46 11.17 13.72
C ARG A 82 10.75 11.53 12.28
N VAL A 83 10.85 12.83 12.02
CA VAL A 83 11.21 13.40 10.71
C VAL A 83 12.64 13.94 10.76
N GLU A 84 13.53 13.39 9.94
CA GLU A 84 14.90 13.87 9.75
C GLU A 84 15.06 14.45 8.35
N LYS A 85 15.25 15.77 8.25
CA LYS A 85 15.40 16.45 6.96
C LYS A 85 16.83 16.30 6.42
N VAL A 86 16.94 16.01 5.12
CA VAL A 86 18.23 15.92 4.42
C VAL A 86 18.63 17.30 3.89
N GLN A 87 19.89 17.70 4.09
CA GLN A 87 20.41 18.93 3.51
C GLN A 87 20.61 18.76 1.98
N PRO A 88 20.23 19.75 1.15
CA PRO A 88 20.44 19.68 -0.29
C PRO A 88 21.89 19.34 -0.67
N GLY A 89 22.08 18.40 -1.59
CA GLY A 89 23.39 17.93 -2.03
C GLY A 89 24.00 16.80 -1.17
N THR A 90 23.41 16.48 -0.02
CA THR A 90 23.84 15.34 0.79
C THR A 90 23.44 14.02 0.12
N MET A 91 24.38 13.10 -0.02
CA MET A 91 24.11 11.73 -0.45
C MET A 91 23.61 10.92 0.74
N VAL A 92 22.48 10.26 0.58
CA VAL A 92 21.89 9.38 1.60
C VAL A 92 21.57 8.01 1.00
N LYS A 93 21.78 6.95 1.78
CA LYS A 93 21.28 5.62 1.43
C LYS A 93 19.81 5.56 1.82
N LEU A 94 18.96 5.23 0.85
CA LEU A 94 17.54 4.93 1.09
C LEU A 94 17.33 3.45 0.90
N GLU A 95 16.67 2.84 1.87
CA GLU A 95 16.09 1.51 1.72
C GLU A 95 14.59 1.72 1.49
N ILE A 96 14.05 1.11 0.45
CA ILE A 96 12.65 1.30 0.04
C ILE A 96 12.04 -0.09 -0.07
N GLY A 97 11.11 -0.41 0.84
CA GLY A 97 10.35 -1.64 0.78
C GLY A 97 9.41 -1.64 -0.43
N ILE A 98 9.58 -2.60 -1.34
CA ILE A 98 8.60 -2.91 -2.38
C ILE A 98 7.61 -3.89 -1.77
N TRP A 99 6.30 -3.62 -1.92
CA TRP A 99 5.26 -4.48 -1.38
C TRP A 99 5.40 -5.91 -1.89
N ALA A 100 5.14 -6.88 -1.01
CA ALA A 100 5.22 -8.29 -1.38
C ALA A 100 4.22 -8.59 -2.51
N MET A 101 4.73 -9.14 -3.61
CA MET A 101 3.94 -9.54 -4.77
C MET A 101 4.40 -10.94 -5.22
N GLY A 102 3.45 -11.75 -5.68
CA GLY A 102 3.74 -12.96 -6.44
C GLY A 102 3.52 -12.68 -7.91
N ILE A 103 4.58 -12.76 -8.72
CA ILE A 103 4.52 -12.58 -10.17
C ILE A 103 5.20 -13.78 -10.82
N HIS A 104 4.50 -14.46 -11.71
CA HIS A 104 5.07 -15.48 -12.59
C HIS A 104 5.41 -14.81 -13.92
N TYR A 105 6.68 -14.86 -14.31
CA TYR A 105 7.15 -14.35 -15.58
C TYR A 105 7.27 -15.48 -16.60
N HIS A 106 6.73 -15.28 -17.80
CA HIS A 106 6.92 -16.16 -18.93
C HIS A 106 8.23 -15.86 -19.66
N ALA A 107 8.71 -16.84 -20.44
CA ALA A 107 9.89 -16.65 -21.27
C ALA A 107 9.69 -15.47 -22.25
N GLY A 108 10.65 -14.54 -22.27
CA GLY A 108 10.60 -13.33 -23.09
C GLY A 108 10.03 -12.10 -22.37
N GLU A 109 9.47 -12.25 -21.18
CA GLU A 109 9.06 -11.12 -20.34
C GLU A 109 10.26 -10.52 -19.59
N SER A 110 10.11 -9.26 -19.15
CA SER A 110 11.19 -8.52 -18.50
C SER A 110 10.69 -7.72 -17.30
N ILE A 111 11.61 -7.47 -16.36
CA ILE A 111 11.38 -6.62 -15.21
C ILE A 111 11.88 -5.21 -15.55
N ARG A 112 11.05 -4.20 -15.27
CA ARG A 112 11.42 -2.79 -15.37
C ARG A 112 11.29 -2.15 -13.99
N VAL A 113 12.37 -1.51 -13.55
CA VAL A 113 12.38 -0.67 -12.34
C VAL A 113 12.32 0.78 -12.77
N VAL A 114 11.39 1.54 -12.21
CA VAL A 114 11.24 2.98 -12.46
C VAL A 114 11.47 3.72 -11.15
N ILE A 115 12.38 4.69 -11.16
CA ILE A 115 12.66 5.57 -10.02
C ILE A 115 12.16 6.96 -10.39
N SER A 116 11.33 7.55 -9.54
CA SER A 116 10.76 8.87 -9.75
C SER A 116 10.69 9.64 -8.44
N GLY A 117 10.90 10.97 -8.52
CA GLY A 117 10.64 11.88 -7.41
C GLY A 117 9.14 12.10 -7.18
N SER A 118 8.30 11.74 -8.14
CA SER A 118 6.84 11.80 -8.04
C SER A 118 6.25 10.40 -8.21
N ASN A 119 5.19 10.09 -7.47
CA ASN A 119 4.48 8.83 -7.67
C ASN A 119 3.24 9.08 -8.55
N PRO A 120 3.19 8.51 -9.77
CA PRO A 120 2.10 8.76 -10.71
C PRO A 120 0.74 8.24 -10.24
N LEU A 121 0.70 7.28 -9.30
CA LEU A 121 -0.56 6.83 -8.69
C LEU A 121 -1.19 7.90 -7.78
N TRP A 122 -0.41 8.87 -7.29
CA TRP A 122 -0.92 9.97 -6.48
C TRP A 122 -1.37 11.15 -7.31
N LEU A 123 -1.02 11.21 -8.60
CA LEU A 123 -1.52 12.26 -9.50
C LEU A 123 -3.05 12.19 -9.62
N ASP A 124 -3.60 10.97 -9.70
CA ASP A 124 -5.05 10.71 -9.69
C ASP A 124 -5.70 10.97 -8.31
N MET A 125 -4.90 11.12 -7.25
CA MET A 125 -5.34 11.41 -5.88
C MET A 125 -4.99 12.83 -5.42
N ALA A 126 -4.38 13.66 -6.28
CA ALA A 126 -3.95 15.01 -5.91
C ALA A 126 -5.14 15.95 -5.67
N GLU A 127 -6.30 15.64 -6.24
CA GLU A 127 -7.55 16.39 -6.03
C GLU A 127 -8.36 15.91 -4.80
N THR A 128 -7.90 14.86 -4.10
CA THR A 128 -8.62 14.35 -2.92
C THR A 128 -8.28 15.17 -1.68
N PRO A 129 -9.26 15.61 -0.87
CA PRO A 129 -8.98 16.27 0.41
C PRO A 129 -8.11 15.38 1.31
N GLY A 130 -6.93 15.85 1.71
CA GLY A 130 -5.94 15.07 2.47
C GLY A 130 -4.95 14.27 1.62
N GLY A 131 -4.99 14.41 0.29
CA GLY A 131 -4.02 13.82 -0.63
C GLY A 131 -2.59 14.28 -0.30
N VAL A 132 -1.64 13.34 -0.34
CA VAL A 132 -0.22 13.64 -0.15
C VAL A 132 0.25 14.44 -1.36
N MET A 133 0.44 15.75 -1.18
CA MET A 133 1.01 16.59 -2.22
C MET A 133 2.49 16.23 -2.41
N ASP A 134 2.88 16.07 -3.66
CA ASP A 134 4.28 15.95 -4.03
C ASP A 134 4.98 17.30 -3.76
N THR A 135 5.71 17.35 -2.65
CA THR A 135 6.48 18.54 -2.25
C THR A 135 7.87 18.59 -2.86
N ASN A 136 8.25 17.59 -3.67
CA ASN A 136 9.59 17.53 -4.23
C ASN A 136 9.83 18.66 -5.23
N LYS A 137 10.98 19.32 -5.10
CA LYS A 137 11.43 20.40 -5.99
C LYS A 137 12.86 20.15 -6.44
N GLY A 138 13.13 20.38 -7.72
CA GLY A 138 14.47 20.28 -8.29
C GLY A 138 14.82 18.88 -8.78
N HIS A 139 16.10 18.52 -8.73
CA HIS A 139 16.63 17.28 -9.30
C HIS A 139 16.99 16.26 -8.23
N CYS A 140 16.46 15.04 -8.37
CA CYS A 140 16.94 13.87 -7.63
C CYS A 140 18.06 13.20 -8.43
N ARG A 141 19.14 12.80 -7.75
CA ARG A 141 20.26 12.05 -8.36
C ARG A 141 20.31 10.66 -7.77
N VAL A 142 20.34 9.65 -8.63
CA VAL A 142 20.51 8.25 -8.25
C VAL A 142 21.91 7.81 -8.64
N TYR A 143 22.64 7.21 -7.69
CA TYR A 143 23.99 6.73 -7.90
C TYR A 143 23.94 5.24 -8.25
N LEU A 144 24.57 4.87 -9.37
CA LEU A 144 24.62 3.50 -9.88
C LEU A 144 26.10 3.08 -10.01
N GLY A 145 26.44 1.88 -9.51
CA GLY A 145 27.78 1.31 -9.59
C GLY A 145 28.80 1.85 -8.57
N GLY A 146 30.02 1.31 -8.63
CA GLY A 146 31.12 1.66 -7.73
C GLY A 146 30.82 1.35 -6.27
N GLU A 147 31.32 2.20 -5.37
CA GLU A 147 31.09 2.11 -3.92
C GLU A 147 29.66 2.49 -3.49
N HIS A 148 28.83 2.97 -4.43
CA HIS A 148 27.47 3.45 -4.17
C HIS A 148 26.44 2.72 -5.06
N ALA A 149 26.66 1.43 -5.29
CA ALA A 149 25.81 0.62 -6.17
C ALA A 149 24.39 0.42 -5.59
N SER A 150 23.45 1.24 -6.06
CA SER A 150 22.02 1.02 -5.85
C SER A 150 21.57 -0.28 -6.54
N HIS A 151 20.69 -1.04 -5.90
CA HIS A 151 20.22 -2.34 -6.38
C HIS A 151 18.77 -2.60 -5.96
N VAL A 152 18.13 -3.57 -6.60
CA VAL A 152 16.82 -4.10 -6.20
C VAL A 152 17.01 -5.55 -5.77
N VAL A 153 16.50 -5.89 -4.59
CA VAL A 153 16.51 -7.26 -4.07
C VAL A 153 15.20 -7.92 -4.47
N ILE A 154 15.28 -9.00 -5.26
CA ILE A 154 14.10 -9.75 -5.73
C ILE A 154 14.21 -11.19 -5.20
N PRO A 155 13.31 -11.64 -4.32
CA PRO A 155 13.26 -13.04 -3.93
C PRO A 155 12.64 -13.86 -5.07
N TYR A 156 13.37 -14.88 -5.54
CA TYR A 156 12.87 -15.84 -6.52
C TYR A 156 12.68 -17.20 -5.84
N THR A 157 11.71 -17.96 -6.34
CA THR A 157 11.49 -19.36 -5.99
C THR A 157 11.35 -20.14 -7.28
N ASP A 158 11.83 -21.37 -7.28
CA ASP A 158 11.44 -22.34 -8.29
C ASP A 158 9.99 -22.73 -8.02
N LEU A 159 9.18 -22.81 -9.09
CA LEU A 159 7.80 -23.29 -9.07
C LEU A 159 7.72 -24.72 -9.58
#